data_AF-A0A8T7ABT5-F1
#
_entry.id   AF-A0A8T7ABT5-F1
#
_cell.length_a   1.000
_cell.length_b   1.000
_cell.length_c   1.000
_cell.angle_alpha   90.00
_cell.angle_beta   90.00
_cell.angle_gamma   90.00
#
_symmetry.space_group_name_H-M   'P 1'
#
loop_
_entity.id
_entity.type
_entity.pdbx_description
1 polymer ?
#
loop_
_entity_poly.entity_id
_entity_poly.type
_entity_poly.pdbx_seq_one_letter_code
_entity_poly.pdbx_strand_id
1 'polypeptide(L)'
;DPPFMLELAHYEWVELAVSVMDVEPELDKIDPDGDLLLQSPYLNPAMVSLAYVYPVHMIRPEHTPDSAPEQPTFLLVYRDLNDKVEFMQLNAVSARLIELLEQQPELRGEQVMQQIAQELNHPDPLQVVSGGLAILQNFREKNIVLGTFRD
;
A
#
# COMPACT_ATOMS: atom_id res chain seq x y z
N ASP A 1 -0.83 30.18 4.82
CA ASP A 1 -1.33 28.86 5.25
C ASP A 1 -0.20 28.02 5.81
N PRO A 2 -0.47 27.13 6.78
CA PRO A 2 0.45 26.08 7.20
C PRO A 2 0.96 25.27 6.00
N PRO A 3 2.24 24.85 6.00
CA PRO A 3 2.85 24.22 4.83
C PRO A 3 2.26 22.84 4.49
N PHE A 4 1.61 22.17 5.44
CA PHE A 4 0.93 20.88 5.26
C PHE A 4 -0.53 21.00 4.80
N MET A 5 -1.09 22.22 4.69
CA MET A 5 -2.54 22.41 4.52
C MET A 5 -3.08 21.76 3.24
N LEU A 6 -2.32 21.81 2.14
CA LEU A 6 -2.73 21.18 0.88
C LEU A 6 -2.73 19.65 0.98
N GLU A 7 -1.71 19.08 1.62
CA GLU A 7 -1.61 17.64 1.83
C GLU A 7 -2.71 17.14 2.77
N LEU A 8 -3.03 17.91 3.82
CA LEU A 8 -4.10 17.59 4.76
C LEU A 8 -5.47 17.61 4.07
N ALA A 9 -5.76 18.66 3.30
CA ALA A 9 -7.02 18.75 2.54
C ALA A 9 -7.15 17.62 1.51
N HIS A 10 -6.04 17.24 0.87
CA HIS A 10 -6.03 16.10 -0.05
C HIS A 10 -6.30 14.78 0.71
N TYR A 11 -5.66 14.57 1.86
CA TYR A 11 -5.85 13.37 2.67
C TYR A 11 -7.31 13.19 3.15
N GLU A 12 -7.92 14.25 3.68
CA GLU A 12 -9.34 14.23 4.09
C GLU A 12 -10.29 13.97 2.91
N TRP A 13 -9.96 14.50 1.73
CA TRP A 13 -10.74 14.22 0.52
C TRP A 13 -10.60 12.76 0.06
N VAL A 14 -9.40 12.17 0.13
CA VAL A 14 -9.16 10.77 -0.26
C VAL A 14 -9.95 9.80 0.60
N GLU A 15 -10.08 10.06 1.91
CA GLU A 15 -10.92 9.26 2.80
C GLU A 15 -12.37 9.17 2.28
N LEU A 16 -12.96 10.32 1.93
CA LEU A 16 -14.30 10.35 1.34
C LEU A 16 -14.32 9.66 -0.03
N ALA A 17 -13.32 9.92 -0.89
CA ALA A 17 -13.25 9.36 -2.23
C ALA A 17 -13.21 7.82 -2.21
N VAL A 18 -12.41 7.23 -1.32
CA VAL A 18 -12.34 5.76 -1.13
C VAL A 18 -13.65 5.21 -0.58
N SER A 19 -14.33 5.93 0.31
CA SER A 19 -15.62 5.48 0.87
C SER A 19 -16.74 5.33 -0.18
N VAL A 20 -16.68 6.11 -1.27
CA VAL A 20 -17.71 6.12 -2.33
C VAL A 20 -17.19 5.62 -3.68
N MET A 21 -15.99 5.05 -3.72
CA MET A 21 -15.38 4.57 -4.96
C MET A 21 -16.22 3.42 -5.54
N ASP A 22 -16.72 3.61 -6.76
CA ASP A 22 -17.53 2.63 -7.50
C ASP A 22 -16.62 1.62 -8.23
N VAL A 23 -15.93 0.81 -7.43
CA VAL A 23 -15.09 -0.30 -7.88
C VAL A 23 -15.31 -1.49 -6.96
N GLU A 24 -15.36 -2.67 -7.57
CA GLU A 24 -15.53 -3.93 -6.86
C GLU A 24 -14.48 -4.92 -7.37
N PRO A 25 -13.93 -5.79 -6.51
CA PRO A 25 -13.00 -6.81 -6.95
C PRO A 25 -13.69 -7.85 -7.83
N GLU A 26 -12.99 -8.28 -8.89
CA GLU A 26 -13.44 -9.37 -9.76
C GLU A 26 -13.19 -10.72 -9.06
N LEU A 27 -14.01 -11.05 -8.06
CA LEU A 27 -13.81 -12.19 -7.16
C LEU A 27 -13.65 -13.54 -7.88
N ASP A 28 -14.25 -13.69 -9.06
CA ASP A 28 -14.12 -14.88 -9.91
C ASP A 28 -12.71 -15.05 -10.49
N LYS A 29 -11.94 -13.97 -10.62
CA LYS A 29 -10.54 -13.98 -11.06
C LYS A 29 -9.54 -14.12 -9.92
N ILE A 30 -9.98 -14.21 -8.67
CA ILE A 30 -9.11 -14.18 -7.49
C ILE A 30 -9.06 -15.58 -6.84
N ASP A 31 -7.85 -16.08 -6.66
CA ASP A 31 -7.58 -17.18 -5.73
C ASP A 31 -7.18 -16.61 -4.36
N PRO A 32 -8.06 -16.64 -3.34
CA PRO A 32 -7.76 -16.07 -2.03
C PRO A 32 -6.62 -16.80 -1.30
N ASP A 33 -6.39 -18.07 -1.65
CA ASP A 33 -5.39 -18.94 -1.04
C ASP A 33 -4.13 -19.11 -1.90
N GLY A 34 -4.08 -18.44 -3.07
CA GLY A 34 -2.96 -18.52 -4.00
C GLY A 34 -1.62 -18.10 -3.39
N ASP A 35 -0.53 -18.57 -3.97
CA ASP A 35 0.83 -18.34 -3.46
C ASP A 35 1.32 -16.93 -3.85
N LEU A 36 1.50 -16.04 -2.87
CA LEU A 36 1.86 -14.63 -3.12
C LEU A 36 3.22 -14.46 -3.77
N LEU A 37 4.12 -15.44 -3.67
CA LEU A 37 5.43 -15.35 -4.31
C LEU A 37 5.42 -15.97 -5.70
N LEU A 38 4.76 -17.11 -5.86
CA LEU A 38 4.78 -17.87 -7.12
C LEU A 38 3.75 -17.39 -8.14
N GLN A 39 2.75 -16.64 -7.70
CA GLN A 39 1.69 -16.08 -8.53
C GLN A 39 1.62 -14.55 -8.36
N SER A 40 0.82 -13.91 -9.19
CA SER A 40 0.69 -12.45 -9.24
C SER A 40 -0.31 -11.98 -8.17
N PRO A 41 0.11 -11.21 -7.15
CA PRO A 41 -0.79 -10.72 -6.11
C PRO A 41 -1.87 -9.81 -6.69
N TYR A 42 -3.13 -10.02 -6.30
CA TYR A 42 -4.25 -9.20 -6.70
C TYR A 42 -4.45 -8.08 -5.67
N LEU A 43 -4.19 -6.82 -6.06
CA LEU A 43 -4.46 -5.66 -5.20
C LEU A 43 -5.96 -5.38 -5.14
N ASN A 44 -6.43 -4.95 -3.97
CA ASN A 44 -7.77 -4.44 -3.80
C ASN A 44 -7.97 -3.18 -4.67
N PRO A 45 -8.95 -3.16 -5.59
CA PRO A 45 -9.15 -2.00 -6.47
C PRO A 45 -9.63 -0.76 -5.72
N ALA A 46 -10.23 -0.91 -4.54
CA ALA A 46 -10.73 0.19 -3.71
C ALA A 46 -9.64 0.74 -2.78
N MET A 47 -8.49 1.13 -3.33
CA MET A 47 -7.37 1.68 -2.55
C MET A 47 -6.69 2.87 -3.24
N VAL A 48 -6.03 3.71 -2.45
CA VAL A 48 -5.22 4.84 -2.91
C VAL A 48 -3.93 4.88 -2.09
N SER A 49 -2.79 4.73 -2.78
CA SER A 49 -1.46 4.94 -2.23
C SER A 49 -1.08 6.43 -2.24
N LEU A 50 -0.59 6.94 -1.11
CA LEU A 50 -0.29 8.34 -0.90
C LEU A 50 1.13 8.53 -0.39
N ALA A 51 1.81 9.55 -0.89
CA ALA A 51 3.11 10.00 -0.40
C ALA A 51 3.04 11.51 -0.10
N TYR A 52 3.27 11.86 1.15
CA TYR A 52 3.22 13.24 1.65
C TYR A 52 4.55 13.63 2.27
N VAL A 53 4.88 14.92 2.24
CA VAL A 53 6.01 15.44 3.01
C VAL A 53 5.68 15.41 4.49
N TYR A 54 4.47 15.80 4.88
CA TYR A 54 4.05 15.89 6.27
C TYR A 54 3.22 14.67 6.72
N PRO A 55 3.29 14.30 8.01
CA PRO A 55 2.46 13.22 8.56
C PRO A 55 1.04 13.73 8.83
N VAL A 56 0.31 14.02 7.75
CA VAL A 56 -1.00 14.69 7.81
C VAL A 56 -2.05 13.93 8.62
N HIS A 57 -1.97 12.60 8.66
CA HIS A 57 -2.83 11.74 9.49
C HIS A 57 -2.65 11.92 11.00
N MET A 58 -1.56 12.57 11.43
CA MET A 58 -1.25 12.85 12.83
C MET A 58 -1.58 14.28 13.25
N ILE A 59 -1.99 15.14 12.32
CA ILE A 59 -2.19 16.56 12.57
C ILE A 59 -3.44 16.78 13.41
N ARG A 60 -3.24 17.45 14.55
CA ARG A 60 -4.29 17.93 15.46
C ARG A 60 -3.81 19.23 16.12
N PRO A 61 -4.70 20.03 16.74
CA PRO A 61 -4.29 21.30 17.36
C PRO A 61 -3.10 21.16 18.34
N GLU A 62 -2.98 20.03 19.03
CA GLU A 62 -1.91 19.73 19.99
C GLU A 62 -0.67 19.07 19.35
N HIS A 63 -0.72 18.71 18.07
CA HIS A 63 0.33 17.97 17.36
C HIS A 63 0.45 18.47 15.93
N THR A 64 1.06 19.65 15.78
CA THR A 64 1.31 20.28 14.48
C THR A 64 2.83 20.33 14.24
N PRO A 65 3.33 19.85 13.10
CA PRO A 65 4.77 19.88 12.83
C PRO A 65 5.27 21.31 12.59
N ASP A 66 6.35 21.68 13.28
CA ASP A 66 7.02 22.98 13.10
C ASP A 66 7.91 23.02 11.84
N SER A 67 8.34 21.86 11.35
CA SER A 67 9.15 21.69 10.14
C SER A 67 8.83 20.39 9.42
N ALA A 68 9.18 20.31 8.13
CA ALA A 68 9.10 19.07 7.37
C ALA A 68 10.01 17.98 7.99
N PRO A 69 9.53 16.73 8.11
CA PRO A 69 10.38 15.60 8.48
C PRO A 69 11.45 15.31 7.42
N GLU A 70 12.50 14.57 7.79
CA GLU A 70 13.54 14.12 6.86
C GLU A 70 13.04 13.09 5.85
N GLN A 71 12.05 12.28 6.26
CA GLN A 71 11.49 11.21 5.43
C GLN A 71 10.02 11.50 5.13
N PRO A 72 9.57 11.22 3.90
CA PRO A 72 8.16 11.35 3.56
C PRO A 72 7.30 10.38 4.38
N THR A 73 6.02 10.72 4.49
CA THR A 73 4.99 9.85 5.05
C THR A 73 4.29 9.12 3.92
N PHE A 74 4.32 7.79 3.96
CA PHE A 74 3.57 6.94 3.05
C PHE A 74 2.31 6.43 3.74
N LEU A 75 1.16 6.61 3.10
CA LEU A 75 -0.14 6.17 3.61
C LEU A 75 -0.84 5.34 2.54
N LEU A 76 -1.62 4.37 2.99
CA LEU A 76 -2.56 3.65 2.17
C LEU A 76 -3.95 3.84 2.77
N VAL A 77 -4.89 4.32 1.95
CA VAL A 77 -6.31 4.42 2.29
C VAL A 77 -7.04 3.42 1.43
N TYR A 78 -7.81 2.52 2.04
CA TYR A 78 -8.49 1.45 1.31
C TYR A 78 -9.82 1.10 1.95
N ARG A 79 -10.71 0.47 1.17
CA ARG A 79 -11.96 -0.10 1.66
C ARG A 79 -11.82 -1.60 1.79
N ASP A 80 -12.00 -2.15 2.99
CA ASP A 80 -11.95 -3.60 3.21
C ASP A 80 -13.17 -4.33 2.59
N LEU A 81 -13.19 -5.67 2.66
CA LEU A 81 -14.30 -6.46 2.10
C LEU A 81 -15.63 -6.32 2.87
N ASN A 82 -15.66 -5.58 3.98
CA ASN A 82 -16.88 -5.23 4.74
C ASN A 82 -17.30 -3.78 4.52
N ASP A 83 -16.81 -3.14 3.46
CA ASP A 83 -17.04 -1.73 3.12
C ASP A 83 -16.53 -0.72 4.16
N LYS A 84 -15.58 -1.13 5.02
CA LYS A 84 -14.98 -0.25 6.00
C LYS A 84 -13.74 0.43 5.42
N VAL A 85 -13.72 1.76 5.47
CA VAL A 85 -12.50 2.54 5.16
C VAL A 85 -11.48 2.33 6.26
N GLU A 86 -10.29 1.91 5.85
CA GLU A 86 -9.16 1.59 6.69
C GLU A 86 -7.91 2.34 6.22
N PHE A 87 -6.96 2.49 7.15
CA PHE A 87 -5.74 3.25 6.95
C PHE A 87 -4.53 2.45 7.38
N MET A 88 -3.46 2.55 6.61
CA MET A 88 -2.17 2.00 6.99
C MET A 88 -1.06 2.99 6.67
N GLN A 89 -0.20 3.28 7.65
CA GLN A 89 1.08 3.92 7.38
C GLN A 89 2.08 2.87 6.90
N LEU A 90 2.69 3.15 5.75
CA LEU A 90 3.68 2.28 5.11
C LEU A 90 5.10 2.77 5.42
N ASN A 91 6.05 1.84 5.47
CA ASN A 91 7.46 2.19 5.30
C ASN A 91 7.81 2.26 3.80
N ALA A 92 9.01 2.76 3.48
CA ALA A 92 9.47 2.91 2.10
C ALA A 92 9.45 1.60 1.28
N VAL A 93 9.78 0.46 1.90
CA VAL A 93 9.79 -0.86 1.22
C VAL A 93 8.37 -1.30 0.90
N SER A 94 7.45 -1.19 1.85
CA SER A 94 6.04 -1.55 1.64
C SER A 94 5.32 -0.60 0.67
N ALA A 95 5.68 0.69 0.66
CA ALA A 95 5.16 1.64 -0.32
C ALA A 95 5.64 1.30 -1.74
N ARG A 96 6.93 0.96 -1.89
CA ARG A 96 7.50 0.53 -3.16
C ARG A 96 6.89 -0.78 -3.67
N LEU A 97 6.61 -1.72 -2.77
CA LEU A 97 5.90 -2.95 -3.09
C LEU A 97 4.51 -2.68 -3.68
N ILE A 98 3.72 -1.81 -3.05
CA ILE A 98 2.41 -1.41 -3.59
C ILE A 98 2.57 -0.77 -4.97
N GLU A 99 3.48 0.19 -5.11
CA GLU A 99 3.71 0.90 -6.37
C GLU A 99 4.07 -0.07 -7.52
N LEU A 100 4.93 -1.05 -7.26
CA LEU A 100 5.31 -2.04 -8.28
C LEU A 100 4.15 -2.97 -8.66
N LEU A 101 3.32 -3.37 -7.71
CA LEU A 101 2.13 -4.19 -7.97
C LEU A 101 1.05 -3.40 -8.74
N GLU A 102 0.91 -2.09 -8.48
CA GLU A 102 0.01 -1.22 -9.25
C GLU A 102 0.50 -1.03 -10.69
N GLN A 103 1.81 -0.84 -10.89
CA GLN A 103 2.40 -0.59 -12.20
C GLN A 103 2.55 -1.85 -13.06
N GLN A 104 2.74 -3.01 -12.43
CA GLN A 104 3.05 -4.28 -13.08
C GLN A 104 2.24 -5.43 -12.45
N PRO A 105 0.90 -5.41 -12.55
CA PRO A 105 0.00 -6.36 -11.87
C PRO A 105 0.19 -7.82 -12.31
N GLU A 106 0.83 -8.06 -13.45
CA GLU A 106 1.15 -9.39 -13.96
C GLU A 106 2.37 -10.03 -13.29
N LEU A 107 3.19 -9.27 -12.58
CA LEU A 107 4.39 -9.82 -11.94
C LEU A 107 4.05 -10.71 -10.76
N ARG A 108 4.79 -11.81 -10.65
CA ARG A 108 4.75 -12.66 -9.46
C ARG A 108 5.37 -11.93 -8.29
N GLY A 109 4.89 -12.16 -7.07
CA GLY A 109 5.44 -11.46 -5.90
C GLY A 109 6.92 -11.72 -5.69
N GLU A 110 7.45 -12.89 -6.08
CA GLU A 110 8.90 -13.15 -6.04
C GLU A 110 9.69 -12.18 -6.93
N GLN A 111 9.17 -11.85 -8.10
CA GLN A 111 9.82 -10.97 -9.09
C GLN A 111 9.82 -9.53 -8.56
N VAL A 112 8.69 -9.10 -7.99
CA VAL A 112 8.57 -7.78 -7.35
C VAL A 112 9.57 -7.65 -6.19
N MET A 113 9.67 -8.67 -5.33
CA MET A 113 10.61 -8.63 -4.21
C MET A 113 12.07 -8.68 -4.65
N GLN A 114 12.40 -9.41 -5.72
CA GLN A 114 13.74 -9.40 -6.30
C GLN A 114 14.11 -8.02 -6.85
N GLN A 115 13.17 -7.32 -7.49
CA GLN A 115 13.39 -5.95 -7.96
C GLN A 115 13.67 -4.99 -6.79
N ILE A 116 12.87 -5.06 -5.73
CA ILE A 116 13.10 -4.25 -4.51
C ILE A 116 14.46 -4.56 -3.90
N ALA A 117 14.86 -5.84 -3.82
CA ALA A 117 16.16 -6.22 -3.30
C ALA A 117 17.33 -5.60 -4.08
N GLN A 118 17.20 -5.53 -5.41
CA GLN A 118 18.16 -4.87 -6.29
C GLN A 118 18.18 -3.35 -6.07
N GLU A 119 17.02 -2.71 -5.97
CA GLU A 119 16.90 -1.26 -5.71
C GLU A 119 17.54 -0.86 -4.36
N LEU A 120 17.41 -1.71 -3.34
CA LEU A 120 18.03 -1.51 -2.03
C LEU A 120 19.54 -1.82 -2.00
N ASN A 121 20.07 -2.45 -3.04
CA ASN A 121 21.42 -3.01 -3.08
C ASN A 121 21.73 -3.86 -1.83
N HIS A 122 20.75 -4.67 -1.40
CA HIS A 122 20.83 -5.40 -0.14
C HIS A 122 21.85 -6.55 -0.24
N PRO A 123 22.74 -6.73 0.75
CA PRO A 123 23.78 -7.78 0.71
C PRO A 123 23.21 -9.19 0.74
N ASP A 124 21.97 -9.35 1.22
CA ASP A 124 21.23 -10.62 1.23
C ASP A 124 19.85 -10.44 0.58
N PRO A 125 19.70 -10.66 -0.73
CA PRO A 125 18.41 -10.55 -1.43
C PRO A 125 17.34 -11.53 -0.92
N LEU A 126 17.73 -12.68 -0.37
CA LEU A 126 16.78 -13.67 0.14
C LEU A 126 16.09 -13.18 1.42
N GLN A 127 16.81 -12.40 2.24
CA GLN A 127 16.22 -11.72 3.39
C GLN A 127 15.14 -10.71 2.98
N VAL A 128 15.35 -9.99 1.87
CA VAL A 128 14.34 -9.07 1.33
C VAL A 128 13.11 -9.85 0.86
N VAL A 129 13.29 -10.94 0.12
CA VAL A 129 12.17 -11.78 -0.36
C VAL A 129 11.34 -12.35 0.79
N SER A 130 12.00 -12.91 1.82
CA SER A 130 11.30 -13.43 3.01
C SER A 130 10.55 -12.35 3.78
N GLY A 131 11.15 -11.18 3.98
CA GLY A 131 10.48 -10.02 4.58
C GLY A 131 9.29 -9.53 3.73
N GLY A 132 9.44 -9.57 2.41
CA GLY A 132 8.39 -9.25 1.44
C GLY A 132 7.18 -10.16 1.54
N LEU A 133 7.39 -11.47 1.68
CA LEU A 133 6.30 -12.41 1.90
C LEU A 133 5.52 -12.08 3.17
N ALA A 134 6.20 -11.75 4.28
CA ALA A 134 5.53 -11.36 5.51
C ALA A 134 4.68 -10.08 5.33
N ILE A 135 5.15 -9.11 4.54
CA ILE A 135 4.37 -7.91 4.20
C ILE A 135 3.14 -8.28 3.36
N LEU A 136 3.32 -9.09 2.30
CA LEU A 136 2.21 -9.53 1.44
C LEU A 136 1.15 -10.33 2.23
N GLN A 137 1.58 -11.17 3.18
CA GLN A 137 0.68 -11.89 4.08
C GLN A 137 -0.11 -10.93 4.98
N ASN A 138 0.56 -9.92 5.56
CA ASN A 138 -0.13 -8.91 6.35
C ASN A 138 -1.12 -8.07 5.51
N PHE A 139 -0.75 -7.75 4.28
CA PHE A 139 -1.65 -7.10 3.33
C PHE A 139 -2.86 -7.98 3.01
N ARG A 140 -2.69 -9.30 2.93
CA ARG A 140 -3.81 -10.24 2.74
C ARG A 140 -4.77 -10.24 3.91
N GLU A 141 -4.25 -10.34 5.14
CA GLU A 141 -5.03 -10.27 6.37
C GLU A 141 -5.86 -8.98 6.48
N LYS A 142 -5.38 -7.91 5.85
CA LYS A 142 -6.01 -6.58 5.86
C LYS A 142 -6.80 -6.25 4.59
N ASN A 143 -6.99 -7.21 3.68
CA ASN A 143 -7.69 -6.98 2.41
C ASN A 143 -7.08 -5.88 1.52
N ILE A 144 -5.78 -5.63 1.63
CA ILE A 144 -5.01 -4.81 0.69
C ILE A 144 -4.63 -5.66 -0.53
N VAL A 145 -4.24 -6.91 -0.28
CA VAL A 145 -4.08 -7.96 -1.29
C VAL A 145 -5.23 -8.95 -1.09
N LEU A 146 -6.03 -9.23 -2.11
CA LEU A 146 -7.21 -10.09 -1.98
C LEU A 146 -6.91 -11.57 -2.27
N GLY A 147 -5.69 -11.87 -2.71
CA GLY A 147 -5.26 -13.19 -3.13
C GLY A 147 -4.27 -13.06 -4.28
N THR A 148 -4.34 -13.98 -5.23
CA THR A 148 -3.59 -13.91 -6.49
C THR A 148 -4.56 -14.01 -7.66
N PHE A 149 -4.14 -13.58 -8.85
CA PHE A 149 -4.91 -13.87 -10.07
C PHE A 149 -5.01 -15.39 -10.27
N ARG A 150 -6.20 -15.88 -10.63
CA ARG A 150 -6.41 -17.25 -11.12
C ARG A 150 -5.82 -17.39 -12.52
N ASP A 151 -5.21 -18.54 -12.77
CA ASP A 151 -4.76 -18.96 -14.10
C ASP A 151 -5.96 -19.29 -15.03
#